data_AF-A0A931ZYM6-F1
#
_entry.id   AF-A0A931ZYM6-F1
#
_cell.length_a   1.000
_cell.length_b   1.000
_cell.length_c   1.000
_cell.angle_alpha   90.00
_cell.angle_beta   90.00
_cell.angle_gamma   90.00
#
_symmetry.space_group_name_H-M   'P 1'
#
loop_
_entity.id
_entity.type
_entity.pdbx_description
1 polymer ?
#
loop_
_entity_poly.entity_id
_entity_poly.type
_entity_poly.pdbx_seq_one_letter_code
_entity_poly.pdbx_strand_id
1 'polypeptide(L)'
;MRNEKLLKWILRIAVAGEFVGHGVFAVQGKKQWVGWIQQFTGADAALAAQLLWFVGITDIALAILVLLRPVRLALLWMAVWGFWTALVRPLVGEPVWDFVERWANWGAPLALLIVVGWPKTLKEWFS
;
A
#
# COMPACT_ATOMS: atom_id res chain seq x y z
N MET A 1 -5.93 3.11 -26.77
CA MET A 1 -5.75 4.54 -27.16
C MET A 1 -4.55 5.14 -26.42
N ARG A 2 -3.83 6.13 -26.99
CA ARG A 2 -2.62 6.74 -26.36
C ARG A 2 -2.84 7.20 -24.91
N ASN A 3 -4.02 7.75 -24.61
CA ASN A 3 -4.36 8.26 -23.29
C ASN A 3 -4.51 7.16 -22.24
N GLU A 4 -4.98 5.95 -22.61
CA GLU A 4 -5.09 4.82 -21.68
C GLU A 4 -3.71 4.32 -21.24
N LYS A 5 -2.75 4.26 -22.18
CA LYS A 5 -1.36 3.88 -21.88
C LYS A 5 -0.70 4.90 -20.96
N LEU A 6 -0.92 6.20 -21.21
CA LEU A 6 -0.43 7.28 -20.35
C LEU A 6 -1.06 7.21 -18.96
N LEU A 7 -2.38 7.09 -18.87
CA LEU A 7 -3.12 6.96 -17.61
C LEU A 7 -2.60 5.78 -16.78
N LYS A 8 -2.42 4.62 -17.41
CA LYS A 8 -1.86 3.44 -16.75
C LYS A 8 -0.47 3.71 -16.17
N TRP A 9 0.41 4.40 -16.89
CA TRP A 9 1.74 4.72 -16.39
C TRP A 9 1.73 5.78 -15.28
N ILE A 10 0.90 6.80 -15.39
CA ILE A 10 0.70 7.81 -14.33
C ILE A 10 0.30 7.12 -13.03
N LEU A 11 -0.68 6.23 -13.09
CA LEU A 11 -1.15 5.47 -11.92
C LEU A 11 -0.07 4.53 -11.38
N ARG A 12 0.70 3.83 -12.25
CA ARG A 12 1.81 2.98 -11.81
C ARG A 12 2.86 3.76 -11.03
N ILE A 13 3.22 4.95 -11.51
CA ILE A 13 4.21 5.82 -10.84
C ILE A 13 3.64 6.36 -9.53
N ALA A 14 2.38 6.80 -9.50
CA ALA A 14 1.73 7.29 -8.30
C ALA A 14 1.67 6.23 -7.20
N VAL A 15 1.20 5.02 -7.55
CA VAL A 15 1.14 3.86 -6.65
C VAL A 15 2.53 3.46 -6.16
N ALA A 16 3.51 3.40 -7.06
CA ALA A 16 4.87 3.05 -6.67
C ALA A 16 5.51 4.10 -5.76
N GLY A 17 5.31 5.39 -6.02
CA GLY A 17 5.85 6.46 -5.18
C GLY A 17 5.29 6.43 -3.76
N GLU A 18 3.99 6.17 -3.62
CA GLU A 18 3.33 6.03 -2.32
C GLU A 18 3.86 4.82 -1.54
N PHE A 19 3.93 3.64 -2.17
CA PHE A 19 4.45 2.41 -1.53
C PHE A 19 5.95 2.47 -1.24
N VAL A 20 6.78 3.09 -2.09
CA VAL A 20 8.20 3.32 -1.78
C VAL A 20 8.35 4.23 -0.56
N GLY A 21 7.61 5.34 -0.52
CA GLY A 21 7.68 6.28 0.61
C GLY A 21 7.29 5.62 1.94
N HIS A 22 6.17 4.89 1.96
CA HIS A 22 5.74 4.15 3.14
C HIS A 22 6.74 3.03 3.48
N GLY A 23 7.18 2.27 2.50
CA GLY A 23 8.12 1.18 2.71
C GLY A 23 9.44 1.64 3.31
N VAL A 24 9.99 2.77 2.87
CA VAL A 24 11.21 3.37 3.44
C VAL A 24 11.00 3.79 4.89
N PHE A 25 9.90 4.47 5.22
CA PHE A 25 9.60 4.84 6.62
C PHE A 25 9.42 3.61 7.53
N ALA A 26 8.84 2.53 7.00
CA ALA A 26 8.66 1.28 7.72
C ALA A 26 10.01 0.57 7.95
N VAL A 27 10.86 0.45 6.92
CA VAL A 27 12.22 -0.12 7.05
C VAL A 27 13.09 0.67 8.03
N GLN A 28 12.94 2.00 8.08
CA GLN A 28 13.63 2.87 9.04
C GLN A 28 13.09 2.74 10.48
N GLY A 29 12.03 1.95 10.70
CA GLY A 29 11.47 1.73 12.02
C GLY A 29 10.80 2.98 12.58
N LYS A 30 10.01 3.71 11.76
CA LYS A 30 9.31 4.92 12.20
C LYS A 30 8.59 4.68 13.53
N LYS A 31 9.06 5.36 14.60
CA LYS A 31 8.65 5.10 16.00
C LYS A 31 7.14 5.08 16.21
N GLN A 32 6.44 6.01 15.56
CA GLN A 32 4.97 6.08 15.59
C GLN A 32 4.32 4.77 15.13
N TRP A 33 4.80 4.20 14.03
CA TRP A 33 4.24 2.97 13.44
C TRP A 33 4.62 1.73 14.22
N VAL A 34 5.82 1.71 14.82
CA VAL A 34 6.19 0.69 15.81
C VAL A 34 5.20 0.72 16.97
N GLY A 35 4.91 1.91 17.51
CA GLY A 35 3.92 2.10 18.57
C GLY A 35 2.52 1.60 18.20
N TRP A 36 2.06 1.84 16.96
CA TRP A 36 0.80 1.29 16.47
C TRP A 36 0.80 -0.24 16.49
N ILE A 37 1.87 -0.89 16.00
CA ILE A 37 1.96 -2.36 16.01
C ILE A 37 1.93 -2.88 17.45
N GLN A 38 2.66 -2.26 18.38
CA GLN A 38 2.62 -2.65 19.79
C GLN A 38 1.20 -2.56 20.36
N GLN A 39 0.47 -1.47 20.07
CA GLN A 39 -0.89 -1.27 20.54
C GLN A 39 -1.87 -2.33 20.03
N PHE A 40 -1.76 -2.76 18.78
CA PHE A 40 -2.66 -3.78 18.20
C PHE A 40 -2.29 -5.22 18.54
N THR A 41 -0.99 -5.50 18.73
CA THR A 41 -0.51 -6.89 18.84
C THR A 41 -0.10 -7.28 20.26
N GLY A 42 0.16 -6.30 21.14
CA GLY A 42 0.79 -6.55 22.44
C GLY A 42 2.28 -6.92 22.36
N ALA A 43 2.89 -6.82 21.17
CA ALA A 43 4.31 -7.10 20.98
C ALA A 43 5.20 -6.09 21.71
N ASP A 44 6.40 -6.54 22.10
CA ASP A 44 7.46 -5.61 22.54
C ASP A 44 7.98 -4.76 21.37
N ALA A 45 8.79 -3.74 21.69
CA ALA A 45 9.28 -2.80 20.70
C ALA A 45 10.22 -3.44 19.67
N ALA A 46 10.97 -4.48 20.05
CA ALA A 46 11.90 -5.15 19.15
C ALA A 46 11.14 -5.99 18.11
N LEU A 47 10.17 -6.78 18.56
CA LEU A 47 9.31 -7.56 17.69
C LEU A 47 8.44 -6.65 16.80
N ALA A 48 7.87 -5.58 17.36
CA ALA A 48 7.07 -4.63 16.58
C ALA A 48 7.90 -3.92 15.49
N ALA A 49 9.15 -3.54 15.79
CA ALA A 49 10.07 -2.97 14.80
C ALA A 49 10.44 -3.99 13.72
N GLN A 50 10.64 -5.26 14.10
CA GLN A 50 10.92 -6.34 13.14
C GLN A 50 9.73 -6.59 12.21
N LEU A 51 8.51 -6.64 12.73
CA LEU A 51 7.28 -6.75 11.94
C LEU A 51 7.13 -5.56 10.98
N LEU A 52 7.37 -4.34 11.46
CA LEU A 52 7.32 -3.14 10.63
C LEU A 52 8.35 -3.19 9.49
N TRP A 53 9.55 -3.70 9.76
CA TRP A 53 10.59 -3.84 8.75
C TRP A 53 10.16 -4.81 7.63
N PHE A 54 9.52 -5.93 7.96
CA PHE A 54 8.97 -6.86 6.95
C PHE A 54 7.85 -6.22 6.11
N VAL A 55 6.99 -5.43 6.74
CA VAL A 55 5.98 -4.61 6.04
C VAL A 55 6.69 -3.68 5.05
N GLY A 56 7.73 -2.99 5.49
CA GLY A 56 8.45 -2.04 4.63
C GLY A 56 9.11 -2.68 3.41
N ILE A 57 9.71 -3.87 3.57
CA ILE A 57 10.23 -4.64 2.44
C ILE A 57 9.12 -5.05 1.48
N THR A 58 7.98 -5.49 2.02
CA THR A 58 6.83 -5.89 1.21
C THR A 58 6.33 -4.72 0.38
N ASP A 59 6.23 -3.53 0.97
CA ASP A 59 5.78 -2.32 0.26
C ASP A 59 6.75 -1.93 -0.87
N ILE A 60 8.06 -1.95 -0.61
CA ILE A 60 9.08 -1.67 -1.64
C ILE A 60 9.02 -2.71 -2.77
N ALA A 61 8.89 -3.99 -2.43
CA ALA A 61 8.80 -5.07 -3.41
C ALA A 61 7.55 -4.91 -4.30
N LEU A 62 6.39 -4.56 -3.72
CA LEU A 62 5.16 -4.29 -4.44
C LEU A 62 5.27 -3.05 -5.34
N ALA A 63 5.94 -1.99 -4.88
CA ALA A 63 6.18 -0.81 -5.70
C ALA A 63 7.02 -1.15 -6.95
N ILE A 64 8.11 -1.91 -6.77
CA ILE A 64 8.94 -2.39 -7.88
C ILE A 64 8.11 -3.28 -8.81
N LEU A 65 7.35 -4.23 -8.25
CA LEU A 65 6.48 -5.11 -9.01
C LEU A 65 5.52 -4.31 -9.88
N VAL A 66 4.82 -3.30 -9.34
CA VAL A 66 3.88 -2.48 -10.12
C VAL A 66 4.57 -1.75 -11.27
N LEU A 67 5.80 -1.27 -11.10
CA LEU A 67 6.58 -0.63 -12.18
C LEU A 67 7.03 -1.62 -13.28
N LEU A 68 7.27 -2.87 -12.93
CA LEU A 68 7.61 -3.94 -13.88
C LEU A 68 6.35 -4.50 -14.55
N ARG A 69 5.41 -4.99 -13.75
CA ARG A 69 4.15 -5.59 -14.17
C ARG A 69 3.03 -5.33 -13.13
N PRO A 70 1.93 -4.65 -13.51
CA PRO A 70 0.85 -4.33 -12.58
C PRO A 70 -0.07 -5.55 -12.39
N VAL A 71 0.41 -6.54 -11.63
CA VAL A 71 -0.31 -7.80 -11.34
C VAL A 71 -1.57 -7.49 -10.55
N ARG A 72 -2.74 -7.95 -11.04
CA ARG A 72 -4.05 -7.60 -10.47
C ARG A 72 -4.20 -7.95 -8.99
N LEU A 73 -3.74 -9.12 -8.58
CA LEU A 73 -3.80 -9.55 -7.18
C LEU A 73 -2.96 -8.64 -6.28
N ALA A 74 -1.77 -8.24 -6.75
CA ALA A 74 -0.91 -7.29 -6.04
C ALA A 74 -1.60 -5.93 -5.91
N LEU A 75 -2.24 -5.42 -6.97
CA LEU A 75 -2.99 -4.15 -6.91
C LEU A 75 -4.17 -4.20 -5.94
N LEU A 76 -4.89 -5.33 -5.90
CA LEU A 76 -5.97 -5.51 -4.91
C LEU A 76 -5.40 -5.50 -3.49
N TRP A 77 -4.32 -6.25 -3.25
CA TRP A 77 -3.63 -6.22 -1.97
C TRP A 77 -3.19 -4.82 -1.60
N MET A 78 -2.58 -4.07 -2.52
CA MET A 78 -2.13 -2.70 -2.29
C MET A 78 -3.29 -1.76 -1.94
N ALA A 79 -4.46 -1.91 -2.59
CA ALA A 79 -5.65 -1.15 -2.22
C ALA A 79 -6.15 -1.51 -0.82
N VAL A 80 -6.26 -2.79 -0.49
CA VAL A 80 -6.71 -3.24 0.84
C VAL A 80 -5.72 -2.80 1.93
N TRP A 81 -4.42 -2.95 1.68
CA TRP A 81 -3.35 -2.60 2.61
C TRP A 81 -3.23 -1.08 2.82
N GLY A 82 -3.28 -0.29 1.74
CA GLY A 82 -3.31 1.17 1.81
C GLY A 82 -4.53 1.67 2.58
N PHE A 83 -5.69 1.03 2.40
CA PHE A 83 -6.90 1.38 3.14
C PHE A 83 -6.75 1.04 4.62
N TRP A 84 -6.27 -0.16 4.93
CA TRP A 84 -6.03 -0.60 6.30
C TRP A 84 -5.07 0.33 7.04
N THR A 85 -3.91 0.62 6.46
CA THR A 85 -2.91 1.49 7.09
C THR A 85 -3.42 2.93 7.24
N ALA A 86 -4.26 3.43 6.33
CA ALA A 86 -4.95 4.70 6.52
C ALA A 86 -5.97 4.65 7.68
N LEU A 87 -6.77 3.59 7.75
CA LEU A 87 -7.81 3.37 8.77
C LEU A 87 -7.24 3.18 10.18
N VAL A 88 -6.05 2.60 10.30
CA VAL A 88 -5.35 2.41 11.58
C VAL A 88 -5.24 3.72 12.37
N ARG A 89 -5.07 4.87 11.70
CA ARG A 89 -4.84 6.17 12.33
C ARG A 89 -5.96 6.60 13.28
N PRO A 90 -7.24 6.71 12.86
CA PRO A 90 -8.32 6.98 13.81
C PRO A 90 -8.49 5.88 14.86
N LEU A 91 -8.15 4.62 14.56
CA LEU A 91 -8.25 3.52 15.52
C LEU A 91 -7.21 3.60 16.65
N VAL A 92 -6.06 4.22 16.42
CA VAL A 92 -5.04 4.49 17.44
C VAL A 92 -5.20 5.86 18.10
N GLY A 93 -6.26 6.60 17.78
CA GLY A 93 -6.56 7.90 18.37
C GLY A 93 -6.01 9.11 17.62
N GLU A 94 -5.51 8.93 16.38
CA GLU A 94 -5.14 10.06 15.51
C GLU A 94 -6.38 10.71 14.88
N PRO A 95 -6.29 11.97 14.41
CA PRO A 95 -7.41 12.65 13.78
C PRO A 95 -8.03 11.87 12.61
N VAL A 96 -9.36 11.84 12.51
CA VAL A 96 -10.06 11.20 11.37
C VAL A 96 -9.64 11.82 10.03
N TRP A 97 -9.25 13.09 10.03
CA TRP A 97 -8.75 13.78 8.83
C TRP A 97 -7.48 13.14 8.27
N ASP A 98 -6.65 12.51 9.10
CA ASP A 98 -5.49 11.78 8.64
C ASP A 98 -5.87 10.54 7.82
N PHE A 99 -7.02 9.92 8.10
CA PHE A 99 -7.58 8.86 7.25
C PHE A 99 -8.13 9.45 5.93
N VAL A 100 -8.89 10.54 6.02
CA VAL A 100 -9.53 11.18 4.85
C VAL A 100 -8.50 11.70 3.84
N GLU A 101 -7.44 12.37 4.31
CA GLU A 101 -6.37 12.90 3.46
C GLU A 101 -5.66 11.79 2.65
N ARG A 102 -5.65 10.56 3.17
CA ARG A 102 -4.94 9.41 2.59
C ARG A 102 -5.79 8.54 1.67
N TRP A 103 -6.91 9.07 1.17
CA TRP A 103 -7.75 8.36 0.19
C TRP A 103 -6.98 7.96 -1.07
N ALA A 104 -5.99 8.77 -1.47
CA ALA A 104 -5.15 8.49 -2.61
C ALA A 104 -4.30 7.21 -2.43
N ASN A 105 -3.92 6.85 -1.19
CA ASN A 105 -3.07 5.70 -0.88
C ASN A 105 -3.69 4.39 -1.38
N TRP A 106 -5.01 4.24 -1.28
CA TRP A 106 -5.71 3.03 -1.71
C TRP A 106 -6.58 3.25 -2.95
N GLY A 107 -7.01 4.49 -3.19
CA GLY A 107 -7.73 4.87 -4.41
C GLY A 107 -6.87 4.72 -5.66
N ALA A 108 -5.57 5.08 -5.61
CA ALA A 108 -4.66 4.94 -6.74
C ALA A 108 -4.46 3.47 -7.19
N PRO A 109 -4.12 2.50 -6.31
CA PRO A 109 -3.99 1.11 -6.73
C PRO A 109 -5.32 0.50 -7.17
N LEU A 110 -6.44 0.89 -6.57
CA LEU A 110 -7.78 0.45 -7.01
C LEU A 110 -8.12 0.99 -8.41
N ALA A 111 -7.85 2.27 -8.68
CA ALA A 111 -8.01 2.84 -10.01
C ALA A 111 -7.10 2.14 -11.04
N LEU A 112 -5.86 1.83 -10.68
CA LEU A 112 -4.95 1.08 -11.54
C LEU A 112 -5.47 -0.33 -11.82
N LEU A 113 -6.05 -1.03 -10.84
CA LEU A 113 -6.67 -2.33 -11.03
C LEU A 113 -7.81 -2.27 -12.06
N ILE A 114 -8.67 -1.25 -11.97
CA ILE A 114 -9.76 -1.04 -12.92
C ILE A 114 -9.22 -0.75 -14.33
N VAL A 115 -8.17 0.08 -14.46
CA VAL A 115 -7.52 0.38 -15.75
C VAL A 115 -6.83 -0.84 -16.37
N VAL A 116 -6.25 -1.72 -15.54
CA VAL A 116 -5.69 -3.02 -15.99
C VAL A 116 -6.79 -4.02 -16.36
N GLY A 117 -8.02 -3.78 -15.91
CA GLY A 117 -9.21 -4.57 -16.16
C GLY A 117 -9.51 -5.50 -14.99
N TRP A 118 -10.76 -5.47 -14.53
CA TRP A 118 -11.22 -6.37 -13.47
C TRP A 118 -11.18 -7.82 -13.95
N PRO A 119 -10.57 -8.74 -13.18
CA PRO A 119 -10.42 -10.12 -13.59
C PRO A 119 -11.77 -10.83 -13.61
N LYS A 120 -12.02 -11.60 -14.66
CA LYS A 120 -13.23 -12.43 -14.84
C LYS A 120 -13.00 -13.88 -14.42
N THR A 121 -11.75 -14.29 -14.31
CA THR A 121 -11.35 -15.66 -13.95
C THR A 121 -10.25 -15.65 -12.90
N LEU A 122 -10.08 -16.79 -12.19
CA LEU A 122 -9.04 -16.94 -11.17
C LEU A 122 -7.63 -16.75 -11.74
N LYS A 123 -7.39 -17.15 -13.00
CA LYS A 123 -6.09 -17.05 -13.65
C LYS A 123 -5.69 -15.59 -13.93
N GLU A 124 -6.66 -14.73 -14.23
CA GLU A 124 -6.39 -13.33 -14.58
C GLU A 124 -5.82 -12.53 -13.40
N TRP A 125 -6.11 -12.92 -12.16
CA TRP A 125 -5.54 -12.29 -10.96
C TRP A 125 -4.00 -12.28 -10.93
N PHE A 126 -3.38 -13.29 -11.53
CA PHE A 126 -1.92 -13.45 -11.57
C PHE A 126 -1.27 -12.79 -12.80
N SER A 127 -2.05 -12.08 -13.62
CA SER A 127 -1.57 -11.47 -14.86
C SER A 127 -1.50 -9.95 -14.83
#